data_AF-A0A0K2RJ04-F1
#
_entry.id   AF-A0A0K2RJ04-F1
#
_cell.length_a   1.000
_cell.length_b   1.000
_cell.length_c   1.000
_cell.angle_alpha   90.00
_cell.angle_beta   90.00
_cell.angle_gamma   90.00
#
_symmetry.space_group_name_H-M   'P 1'
#
loop_
_entity.id
_entity.type
_entity.pdbx_description
1 polymer ?
#
loop_
_entity_poly.entity_id
_entity_poly.type
_entity_poly.pdbx_seq_one_letter_code
_entity_poly.pdbx_strand_id
1 'polypeptide(L)' 'MIEVLRGVVDGPGTDRFLSPELEAADRLVGAGEVRTAAESAVGILA' A
#
# COMPACT_ATOMS: atom_id res chain seq x y z
N MET A 1 -5.95 5.76 4.05
CA MET A 1 -5.69 4.95 2.83
C MET A 1 -4.24 5.06 2.38
N ILE A 2 -3.76 6.24 1.94
CA ILE A 2 -2.38 6.37 1.48
C ILE A 2 -1.33 6.05 2.55
N GLU A 3 -1.63 6.37 3.82
CA GLU A 3 -0.75 6.06 4.97
C GLU A 3 -0.39 4.58 5.09
N VAL A 4 -1.29 3.67 4.71
CA VAL A 4 -1.01 2.22 4.79
C VAL A 4 0.07 1.82 3.79
N LEU A 5 0.04 2.38 2.58
CA LEU A 5 1.10 2.17 1.59
C LEU A 5 2.40 2.86 2.02
N ARG A 6 2.31 4.03 2.66
CA ARG A 6 3.49 4.76 3.18
C ARG A 6 4.20 4.06 4.33
N GLY A 7 3.59 3.05 4.94
CA GLY A 7 4.28 2.17 5.88
C GLY A 7 5.31 1.25 5.23
N VAL A 8 5.24 1.04 3.91
CA VAL A 8 6.10 0.08 3.18
C VAL A 8 6.78 0.65 1.92
N VAL A 9 6.31 1.80 1.42
CA VAL A 9 6.84 2.47 0.22
C VAL A 9 7.10 3.94 0.50
N ASP A 10 8.33 4.37 0.26
CA ASP A 10 8.75 5.74 0.46
C ASP A 10 8.07 6.70 -0.52
N GLY A 11 7.99 7.98 -0.13
CA GLY A 11 7.58 9.08 -0.99
C GLY A 11 8.27 9.08 -2.36
N PRO A 12 7.63 9.62 -3.41
CA PRO A 12 8.34 9.86 -4.66
C PRO A 12 9.60 10.68 -4.41
N GLY A 13 10.70 10.34 -5.09
CA GLY A 13 12.00 10.96 -4.88
C GLY A 13 12.93 10.70 -6.07
N THR A 14 14.23 10.75 -5.84
CA THR A 14 15.22 10.39 -6.87
C THR A 14 15.05 8.94 -7.29
N ASP A 15 15.50 8.64 -8.51
CA ASP A 15 15.50 7.28 -9.04
C ASP A 15 16.24 6.31 -8.11
N ARG A 16 15.70 5.10 -7.97
CA ARG A 16 16.19 4.07 -7.06
C ARG A 16 15.73 2.68 -7.47
N PHE A 17 16.39 1.67 -6.91
CA PHE A 17 16.01 0.28 -7.10
C PHE A 17 14.71 -0.06 -6.35
N LEU A 18 13.61 -0.20 -7.08
CA LEU A 18 12.27 -0.34 -6.51
C LEU A 18 11.82 -1.77 -6.21
N SER A 19 12.52 -2.82 -6.67
CA SER A 19 12.04 -4.20 -6.50
C SER A 19 11.65 -4.56 -5.05
N PRO A 20 12.40 -4.16 -3.99
CA PRO A 20 12.00 -4.45 -2.61
C PRO A 20 10.72 -3.74 -2.18
N GLU A 21 10.54 -2.48 -2.57
CA GLU A 21 9.35 -1.67 -2.29
C GLU A 21 8.12 -2.26 -3.02
N LEU A 22 8.31 -2.71 -4.26
CA LEU A 22 7.26 -3.36 -5.06
C LEU A 22 6.81 -4.68 -4.43
N GLU A 23 7.74 -5.53 -3.99
CA GLU A 23 7.42 -6.79 -3.31
C GLU A 23 6.70 -6.56 -1.97
N ALA A 24 7.08 -5.52 -1.23
CA ALA A 24 6.40 -5.16 0.01
C ALA A 24 4.96 -4.67 -0.24
N ALA A 25 4.77 -3.84 -1.28
CA ALA A 25 3.44 -3.39 -1.70
C ALA A 25 2.56 -4.55 -2.20
N ASP A 26 3.13 -5.49 -2.94
CA ASP A 26 2.42 -6.69 -3.42
C ASP A 26 1.93 -7.55 -2.25
N ARG A 27 2.78 -7.80 -1.25
CA ARG A 27 2.38 -8.51 -0.01
C ARG A 27 1.28 -7.77 0.75
N LEU A 28 1.37 -6.46 0.88
CA LEU A 28 0.37 -5.62 1.55
C LEU A 28 -1.01 -5.73 0.87
N VAL A 29 -1.04 -5.72 -0.47
CA VAL A 29 -2.26 -5.91 -1.26
C VAL A 29 -2.78 -7.33 -1.13
N GLY A 30 -1.90 -8.33 -1.26
CA GLY A 30 -2.24 -9.75 -1.12
C GLY A 30 -2.79 -10.11 0.26
N ALA A 31 -2.36 -9.42 1.31
CA ALA A 31 -2.87 -9.56 2.67
C ALA A 31 -4.23 -8.88 2.89
N GLY A 32 -4.70 -8.06 1.95
CA GLY A 32 -5.98 -7.36 2.01
C GLY A 32 -5.95 -6.06 2.83
N GLU A 33 -4.80 -5.61 3.31
CA GLU A 33 -4.70 -4.42 4.18
C GLU A 33 -5.17 -3.14 3.48
N VAL A 34 -4.87 -3.01 2.19
CA VAL A 34 -5.33 -1.88 1.36
C VAL A 34 -6.86 -1.85 1.26
N ARG A 35 -7.49 -3.02 1.13
CA ARG A 35 -8.95 -3.15 1.11
C ARG A 35 -9.54 -2.76 2.45
N THR A 36 -9.03 -3.31 3.55
CA THR A 36 -9.49 -2.97 4.91
C THR A 36 -9.38 -1.47 5.19
N ALA A 37 -8.28 -0.85 4.77
CA ALA A 37 -8.06 0.58 4.92
C ALA A 37 -9.03 1.43 4.09
N ALA A 38 -9.38 0.98 2.89
CA ALA A 38 -10.38 1.63 2.05
C ALA A 38 -11.78 1.47 2.64
N GLU A 39 -12.17 0.26 3.04
CA GLU A 39 -13.47 -0.02 3.65
C GLU A 39 -13.70 0.76 4.96
N SER A 40 -12.63 0.98 5.73
CA SER A 40 -12.69 1.82 6.94
C SER A 40 -13.02 3.29 6.64
N ALA A 41 -12.71 3.78 5.44
CA ALA A 41 -12.95 5.16 5.03
C ALA A 41 -14.30 5.36 4.32
N VAL A 42 -14.77 4.36 3.57
CA VAL A 42 -15.94 4.50 2.67
C VAL A 42 -17.07 3.50 2.94
N GLY A 43 -16.90 2.58 3.89
CA GLY A 43 -17.80 1.44 4.09
C GLY A 43 -17.41 0.22 3.25
N ILE A 44 -18.14 -0.88 3.40
CA ILE A 44 -17.86 -2.15 2.71
C ILE A 44 -17.86 -1.93 1.19
N LEU A 45 -16.81 -2.39 0.52
CA LEU A 45 -16.69 -2.39 -0.93
C LEU A 45 -17.48 -3.59 -1.50
N ALA A 46 -18.32 -3.33 -2.50
CA ALA A 46 -19.22 -4.31 -3.13
C ALA A 46 -18.53 -5.13 -4.23
#